data_AF-A0LPF4-F1
#
_entry.id   AF-A0LPF4-F1
#
_cell.length_a   1.000
_cell.length_b   1.000
_cell.length_c   1.000
_cell.angle_alpha   90.00
_cell.angle_beta   90.00
_cell.angle_gamma   90.00
#
_symmetry.space_group_name_H-M   'P 1'
#
loop_
_entity.id
_entity.type
_entity.pdbx_description
1 polymer ?
#
loop_
_entity_poly.entity_id
_entity_poly.type
_entity_poly.pdbx_seq_one_letter_code
_entity_poly.pdbx_strand_id
1 'polypeptide(L)'
;MDSTSDDIRNKTFRSSWRGFDPKEVSAFIEQLTEEIKELKIENAGLKKTIQEHEKELKDYKDRENTIRNVLVNAHNTVEQMKTNAEKEARLILSEAELKAEKLVQDAQLRLGKVHEDIAELKRHRIQLESRLRATIEAYQQLLGMDKAEEHQ
;
A
#
# COMPACT_ATOMS: atom_id res chain seq x y z
N MET A 1 34.45 43.92 -22.59
CA MET A 1 33.66 45.02 -21.99
C MET A 1 34.58 46.06 -21.32
N ASP A 2 35.85 46.09 -21.74
CA ASP A 2 36.89 47.03 -21.29
C ASP A 2 36.72 48.42 -21.89
N SER A 3 36.00 48.49 -23.01
CA SER A 3 35.71 49.70 -23.78
C SER A 3 35.32 50.87 -22.89
N THR A 4 34.36 50.73 -21.96
CA THR A 4 33.92 51.89 -21.14
C THR A 4 34.97 52.43 -20.16
N SER A 5 35.86 51.58 -19.62
CA SER A 5 36.90 52.04 -18.69
C SER A 5 38.03 52.70 -19.47
N ASP A 6 38.40 52.10 -20.60
CA ASP A 6 39.37 52.66 -21.55
C ASP A 6 38.86 53.94 -22.22
N ASP A 7 37.56 54.04 -22.50
CA ASP A 7 36.90 55.22 -23.07
C ASP A 7 36.88 56.41 -22.09
N ILE A 8 36.76 56.13 -20.79
CA ILE A 8 36.84 57.15 -19.72
C ILE A 8 38.29 57.60 -19.56
N ARG A 9 39.25 56.67 -19.55
CA ARG A 9 40.68 56.98 -19.43
C ARG A 9 41.22 57.78 -20.62
N ASN A 10 40.75 57.48 -21.84
CA ASN A 10 41.16 58.15 -23.07
C ASN A 10 40.31 59.40 -23.40
N LYS A 11 39.46 59.86 -22.46
CA LYS A 11 38.57 61.00 -22.70
C LYS A 11 39.35 62.31 -22.76
N THR A 12 39.34 62.97 -23.92
CA THR A 12 39.93 64.30 -24.09
C THR A 12 38.89 65.40 -23.86
N PHE A 13 39.24 66.42 -23.08
CA PHE A 13 38.40 67.60 -22.82
C PHE A 13 38.89 68.83 -23.61
N ARG A 14 37.98 69.70 -24.03
CA ARG A 14 38.32 70.97 -24.69
C ARG A 14 38.83 71.98 -23.64
N SER A 15 39.91 72.69 -23.94
CA SER A 15 40.45 73.73 -23.06
C SER A 15 39.64 75.03 -23.18
N SER A 16 39.39 75.71 -22.05
CA SER A 16 38.64 76.97 -21.96
C SER A 16 39.37 77.95 -21.04
N TRP A 17 39.27 79.25 -21.33
CA TRP A 17 40.00 80.33 -20.64
C TRP A 17 39.64 80.48 -19.14
N ARG A 18 38.56 79.82 -18.67
CA ARG A 18 38.18 79.65 -17.25
C ARG A 18 37.83 78.18 -16.92
N GLY A 19 38.62 77.23 -17.43
CA GLY A 19 38.43 75.79 -17.19
C GLY A 19 39.10 75.28 -15.91
N PHE A 20 38.79 74.04 -15.55
CA PHE A 20 39.45 73.29 -14.46
C PHE A 20 40.91 72.94 -14.83
N ASP A 21 41.77 72.73 -13.82
CA ASP A 21 43.16 72.34 -14.02
C ASP A 21 43.22 70.94 -14.70
N PRO A 22 43.85 70.82 -15.89
CA PRO A 22 44.00 69.55 -16.58
C PRO A 22 44.63 68.44 -15.74
N LYS A 23 45.53 68.77 -14.80
CA LYS A 23 46.18 67.77 -13.92
C LYS A 23 45.21 67.20 -12.89
N GLU A 24 44.40 68.06 -12.28
CA GLU A 24 43.38 67.66 -11.30
C GLU A 24 42.29 66.82 -11.97
N VAL A 25 41.84 67.23 -13.16
CA VAL A 25 40.91 66.44 -13.98
C VAL A 25 41.49 65.08 -14.35
N SER A 26 42.77 65.01 -14.75
CA SER A 26 43.42 63.73 -15.09
C SER A 26 43.50 62.79 -13.88
N ALA A 27 43.85 63.30 -12.70
CA ALA A 27 43.92 62.51 -11.47
C ALA A 27 42.53 61.97 -11.07
N PHE A 28 41.49 62.81 -11.17
CA PHE A 28 40.12 62.39 -10.90
C PHE A 28 39.62 61.33 -11.89
N ILE A 29 39.93 61.47 -13.18
CA ILE A 29 39.59 60.47 -14.20
C ILE A 29 40.29 59.13 -13.94
N GLU A 30 41.55 59.14 -13.50
CA GLU A 30 42.26 57.91 -13.13
C GLU A 30 41.63 57.22 -11.91
N GLN A 31 41.29 57.97 -10.87
CA GLN A 31 40.58 57.45 -9.70
C GLN A 31 39.20 56.87 -10.07
N LEU A 32 38.41 57.62 -10.85
CA LEU A 32 37.09 57.17 -11.33
C LEU A 32 37.20 55.91 -12.20
N THR A 33 38.25 55.84 -13.03
CA THR A 33 38.51 54.67 -13.88
C THR A 33 38.75 53.42 -13.04
N GLU A 34 39.49 53.54 -11.93
CA GLU A 34 39.78 52.41 -11.05
C GLU A 34 38.55 51.97 -10.25
N GLU A 35 37.79 52.92 -9.69
CA GLU A 35 36.53 52.61 -8.99
C GLU A 35 35.51 51.91 -9.91
N ILE A 36 35.42 52.33 -11.18
CA ILE A 36 34.56 51.66 -12.18
C ILE A 36 35.04 50.24 -12.48
N LYS A 37 36.34 49.97 -12.49
CA LYS A 37 36.86 48.61 -12.68
C LYS A 37 36.51 47.73 -11.50
N GLU A 38 36.72 48.21 -10.28
CA GLU A 38 36.37 47.48 -9.06
C GLU A 38 34.88 47.12 -9.04
N LEU A 39 34.00 48.09 -9.31
CA LEU A 39 32.55 47.87 -9.42
C LEU A 39 32.19 46.86 -10.52
N LYS A 40 32.90 46.86 -11.65
CA LYS A 40 32.68 45.87 -12.72
C LYS A 40 33.07 44.46 -12.30
N ILE A 41 34.20 44.31 -11.62
CA ILE A 41 34.66 43.01 -11.09
C ILE A 41 33.65 42.50 -10.06
N GLU A 42 33.23 43.34 -9.13
CA GLU A 42 32.22 43.01 -8.13
C GLU A 42 30.89 42.62 -8.79
N ASN A 43 30.41 43.41 -9.76
CA ASN A 43 29.17 43.12 -10.47
C ASN A 43 29.23 41.77 -11.22
N ALA A 44 30.36 41.46 -11.85
CA ALA A 44 30.57 40.18 -12.51
C ALA A 44 30.58 39.02 -11.49
N GLY A 45 31.23 39.21 -10.33
CA GLY A 45 31.22 38.26 -9.22
C GLY A 45 29.81 38.00 -8.69
N LEU A 46 29.07 39.06 -8.36
CA LEU A 46 27.69 38.98 -7.89
C LEU A 46 26.77 38.28 -8.91
N LYS A 47 26.90 38.60 -10.20
CA LYS A 47 26.13 37.93 -11.27
C LYS A 47 26.42 36.43 -11.32
N LYS A 48 27.68 36.03 -11.16
CA LYS A 48 28.07 34.62 -11.13
C LYS A 48 27.46 33.91 -9.92
N THR A 49 27.55 34.50 -8.73
CA THR A 49 26.95 33.96 -7.51
C THR A 49 25.43 33.84 -7.62
N ILE A 50 24.75 34.83 -8.21
CA ILE A 50 23.31 34.76 -8.49
C ILE A 50 23.00 33.56 -9.38
N GLN A 51 23.74 33.37 -10.48
CA GLN A 51 23.52 32.24 -11.38
C GLN A 51 23.76 30.88 -10.71
N GLU A 52 24.77 30.79 -9.84
CA GLU A 52 25.05 29.58 -9.05
C GLU A 52 23.90 29.26 -8.09
N HIS A 53 23.41 30.26 -7.35
CA HIS A 53 22.28 30.08 -6.43
C HIS A 53 20.95 29.81 -7.15
N GLU A 54 20.70 30.42 -8.30
CA GLU A 54 19.52 30.13 -9.12
C GLU A 54 19.50 28.68 -9.59
N LYS A 55 20.67 28.15 -9.97
CA LYS A 55 20.82 26.74 -10.34
C LYS A 55 20.57 25.83 -9.14
N GLU A 56 21.17 26.12 -7.99
CA GLU A 56 20.98 25.33 -6.77
C GLU A 56 19.51 25.32 -6.33
N LEU A 57 18.85 26.48 -6.38
CA LEU A 57 17.44 26.63 -6.02
C LEU A 57 16.52 25.87 -6.98
N LYS A 58 16.87 25.79 -8.27
CA LYS A 58 16.17 24.94 -9.23
C LYS A 58 16.33 23.46 -8.86
N ASP A 59 17.54 23.01 -8.57
CA ASP A 59 17.81 21.61 -8.19
C ASP A 59 17.07 21.23 -6.90
N TYR A 60 17.00 22.14 -5.92
CA TYR A 60 16.20 21.93 -4.71
C TYR A 60 14.70 21.80 -5.00
N LYS A 61 14.14 22.68 -5.85
CA LYS A 61 12.73 22.60 -6.25
C LYS A 61 12.42 21.30 -6.98
N ASP A 62 13.30 20.84 -7.85
CA ASP A 62 13.12 19.57 -8.57
C ASP A 62 13.17 18.36 -7.62
N ARG A 63 14.06 18.40 -6.62
CA ARG A 63 14.10 17.40 -5.53
C ARG A 63 12.84 17.43 -4.67
N GLU A 64 12.39 18.61 -4.26
CA GLU A 64 11.17 18.77 -3.47
C GLU A 64 9.95 18.21 -4.21
N ASN A 65 9.82 18.53 -5.50
CA ASN A 65 8.76 18.00 -6.35
C ASN A 65 8.82 16.46 -6.43
N THR A 66 10.01 15.90 -6.58
CA THR A 66 10.22 14.45 -6.60
C THR A 66 9.78 13.81 -5.28
N ILE A 67 10.22 14.37 -4.15
CA ILE A 67 9.85 13.87 -2.81
C ILE A 67 8.35 13.96 -2.60
N ARG A 68 7.73 15.08 -2.99
CA ARG A 68 6.27 15.27 -2.91
C ARG A 68 5.53 14.20 -3.72
N ASN A 69 5.98 13.91 -4.94
CA ASN A 69 5.39 12.87 -5.78
C ASN A 69 5.54 11.48 -5.16
N VAL A 70 6.72 11.16 -4.61
CA VAL A 70 6.95 9.90 -3.91
C VAL A 70 6.03 9.76 -2.69
N LEU A 71 5.87 10.82 -1.89
CA LEU A 71 4.99 10.82 -0.72
C LEU A 71 3.52 10.60 -1.09
N VAL A 72 3.04 11.28 -2.13
CA VAL A 72 1.66 11.10 -2.63
C VAL A 72 1.45 9.67 -3.14
N ASN A 73 2.41 9.15 -3.90
CA ASN A 73 2.34 7.77 -4.38
C ASN A 73 2.36 6.76 -3.23
N ALA A 74 3.25 6.94 -2.25
CA ALA A 74 3.31 6.08 -1.07
C ALA A 74 1.98 6.10 -0.30
N HIS A 75 1.38 7.27 -0.09
CA HIS A 75 0.07 7.38 0.55
C HIS A 75 -1.01 6.65 -0.23
N ASN A 76 -1.08 6.84 -1.55
CA ASN A 76 -2.03 6.13 -2.42
C ASN A 76 -1.85 4.62 -2.36
N THR A 77 -0.60 4.13 -2.35
CA THR A 77 -0.30 2.70 -2.21
C THR A 77 -0.77 2.15 -0.88
N VAL A 78 -0.55 2.88 0.23
CA VAL A 78 -1.02 2.48 1.56
C VAL A 78 -2.55 2.38 1.60
N GLU A 79 -3.26 3.36 1.05
CA GLU A 79 -4.73 3.34 1.01
C GLU A 79 -5.28 2.20 0.13
N GLN A 80 -4.62 1.92 -1.00
CA GLN A 80 -4.94 0.77 -1.85
C GLN A 80 -4.70 -0.56 -1.12
N MET A 81 -3.56 -0.70 -0.43
CA MET A 81 -3.23 -1.89 0.36
C MET A 81 -4.27 -2.11 1.47
N LYS A 82 -4.65 -1.06 2.20
CA LYS A 82 -5.68 -1.11 3.23
C LYS A 82 -7.02 -1.56 2.66
N THR A 83 -7.46 -0.95 1.57
CA THR A 83 -8.72 -1.30 0.91
C THR A 83 -8.73 -2.76 0.42
N ASN A 84 -7.61 -3.24 -0.12
CA ASN A 84 -7.47 -4.62 -0.58
C ASN A 84 -7.48 -5.60 0.59
N ALA A 85 -6.73 -5.33 1.66
CA ALA A 85 -6.73 -6.16 2.86
C ALA A 85 -8.13 -6.25 3.50
N GLU A 86 -8.88 -5.14 3.55
CA GLU A 86 -10.26 -5.15 4.04
C GLU A 86 -11.19 -5.99 3.16
N LYS A 87 -11.04 -5.93 1.82
CA LYS A 87 -11.80 -6.78 0.90
C LYS A 87 -11.47 -8.25 1.07
N GLU A 88 -10.18 -8.58 1.16
CA GLU A 88 -9.70 -9.95 1.34
C GLU A 88 -10.15 -10.53 2.69
N ALA A 89 -10.09 -9.74 3.77
CA ALA A 89 -10.61 -10.14 5.07
C ALA A 89 -12.12 -10.45 5.03
N ARG A 90 -12.91 -9.63 4.33
CA ARG A 90 -14.34 -9.90 4.13
C ARG A 90 -14.61 -11.17 3.33
N LEU A 91 -13.81 -11.44 2.29
CA LEU A 91 -13.92 -12.67 1.51
C LEU A 91 -13.58 -13.90 2.36
N ILE A 92 -12.49 -13.85 3.12
CA ILE A 92 -12.08 -14.94 4.03
C ILE A 92 -13.20 -15.22 5.05
N LEU A 93 -13.78 -14.17 5.64
CA LEU A 93 -14.86 -14.34 6.61
C LEU A 93 -16.10 -14.98 5.97
N SER A 94 -16.52 -14.50 4.80
CA SER A 94 -17.65 -15.05 4.07
C SER A 94 -17.44 -16.51 3.65
N GLU A 95 -16.23 -16.87 3.20
CA GLU A 95 -15.89 -18.26 2.91
C GLU A 95 -15.90 -19.15 4.15
N ALA A 96 -15.42 -18.63 5.28
CA ALA A 96 -15.42 -19.36 6.54
C ALA A 96 -16.85 -19.61 7.04
N GLU A 97 -17.72 -18.62 6.93
CA GLU A 97 -19.15 -18.73 7.27
C GLU A 97 -19.85 -19.79 6.40
N LEU A 98 -19.65 -19.74 5.07
CA LEU A 98 -20.22 -20.75 4.16
C LEU A 98 -19.71 -22.17 4.44
N LYS A 99 -18.41 -22.32 4.74
CA LYS A 99 -17.82 -23.61 5.11
C LYS A 99 -18.40 -24.13 6.43
N ALA A 100 -18.58 -23.25 7.41
CA ALA A 100 -19.16 -23.60 8.69
C ALA A 100 -20.63 -24.04 8.55
N GLU A 101 -21.43 -23.29 7.79
CA GLU A 101 -22.82 -23.64 7.51
C GLU A 101 -22.94 -25.00 6.82
N LYS A 102 -22.11 -25.24 5.79
CA LYS A 102 -22.06 -26.53 5.10
C LYS A 102 -21.68 -27.67 6.06
N LEU A 103 -20.70 -27.45 6.94
CA LEU A 103 -20.27 -28.47 7.89
C LEU A 103 -21.38 -28.81 8.90
N VAL A 104 -22.14 -27.82 9.36
CA VAL A 104 -23.29 -28.02 10.24
C VAL A 104 -24.39 -28.80 9.50
N GLN A 105 -24.69 -28.45 8.26
CA GLN A 105 -25.67 -29.15 7.44
C GLN A 105 -25.28 -30.61 7.21
N ASP A 106 -24.01 -30.87 6.84
CA ASP A 106 -23.48 -32.22 6.65
C ASP A 106 -23.55 -33.04 7.95
N ALA A 107 -23.27 -32.42 9.10
CA ALA A 107 -23.38 -33.07 10.40
C ALA A 107 -24.84 -33.44 10.75
N GLN A 108 -25.79 -32.54 10.48
CA GLN A 108 -27.21 -32.79 10.69
C GLN A 108 -27.73 -33.93 9.79
N LEU A 109 -27.32 -33.97 8.52
CA LEU A 109 -27.67 -35.05 7.62
C LEU A 109 -27.14 -36.41 8.11
N ARG A 110 -25.88 -36.45 8.55
CA ARG A 110 -25.28 -37.66 9.13
C ARG A 110 -26.01 -38.10 10.40
N LEU A 111 -26.36 -37.16 11.27
CA LEU A 111 -27.12 -37.44 12.48
C LEU A 111 -28.49 -38.05 12.16
N GLY A 112 -29.21 -37.48 11.18
CA GLY A 112 -30.47 -38.02 10.68
C GLY A 112 -30.33 -39.46 10.20
N LYS A 113 -29.31 -39.74 9.39
CA LYS A 113 -29.02 -41.10 8.90
C LYS A 113 -28.75 -42.08 10.04
N VAL A 114 -27.92 -41.69 11.01
CA VAL A 114 -27.64 -42.53 12.19
C VAL A 114 -28.92 -42.82 12.99
N HIS A 115 -29.82 -41.85 13.14
CA HIS A 115 -31.10 -42.08 13.78
C HIS A 115 -32.00 -43.06 13.02
N GLU A 116 -32.02 -42.96 11.69
CA GLU A 116 -32.74 -43.90 10.81
C GLU A 116 -32.18 -45.32 10.95
N ASP A 117 -30.86 -45.48 10.86
CA ASP A 117 -30.17 -46.76 11.03
C ASP A 117 -30.48 -47.38 12.41
N ILE A 118 -30.46 -46.58 13.48
CA ILE A 118 -30.82 -47.03 14.83
C ILE A 118 -32.28 -47.49 14.90
N ALA A 119 -33.21 -46.77 14.26
CA ALA A 119 -34.61 -47.14 14.24
C ALA A 119 -34.85 -48.45 13.48
N GLU A 120 -34.16 -48.65 12.35
CA GLU A 120 -34.20 -49.88 11.58
C GLU A 120 -33.65 -51.07 12.38
N LEU A 121 -32.49 -50.91 13.02
CA LEU A 121 -31.90 -51.94 13.88
C LEU A 121 -32.82 -52.34 15.03
N LYS A 122 -33.52 -51.39 15.65
CA LYS A 122 -34.52 -51.68 16.70
C LYS A 122 -35.69 -52.49 16.15
N ARG A 123 -36.19 -52.17 14.93
CA ARG A 123 -37.25 -52.96 14.27
C ARG A 123 -36.78 -54.38 13.97
N HIS A 124 -35.57 -54.54 13.42
CA HIS A 124 -34.98 -55.86 13.18
C HIS A 124 -34.86 -56.68 14.47
N ARG A 125 -34.45 -56.05 15.59
CA ARG A 125 -34.37 -56.72 16.89
C ARG A 125 -35.73 -57.27 17.34
N ILE A 126 -36.77 -56.44 17.31
CA ILE A 126 -38.14 -56.83 17.72
C ILE A 126 -38.66 -57.97 16.83
N GLN A 127 -38.43 -57.90 15.52
CA GLN A 127 -38.86 -58.93 14.59
C GLN A 127 -38.14 -60.25 14.84
N LEU A 128 -36.84 -60.20 15.12
CA LEU A 128 -36.03 -61.38 15.45
C LEU A 128 -36.49 -62.01 16.77
N GLU A 129 -36.69 -61.20 17.82
CA GLU A 129 -37.21 -61.66 19.12
C GLU A 129 -38.57 -62.37 18.97
N SER A 130 -39.49 -61.80 18.18
CA SER A 130 -40.79 -62.40 17.88
C SER A 130 -40.68 -63.74 17.14
N ARG A 131 -39.83 -63.81 16.10
CA ARG A 131 -39.58 -65.06 15.36
C ARG A 131 -38.98 -66.16 16.22
N LEU A 132 -38.02 -65.81 17.09
CA LEU A 132 -37.42 -66.73 18.05
C LEU A 132 -38.47 -67.27 19.02
N ARG A 133 -39.29 -66.40 19.61
CA ARG A 133 -40.37 -66.80 20.53
C ARG A 133 -41.35 -67.76 19.85
N ALA A 134 -41.82 -67.43 18.65
CA ALA A 134 -42.73 -68.29 17.90
C ALA A 134 -42.11 -69.66 17.58
N THR A 135 -40.82 -69.69 17.25
CA THR A 135 -40.08 -70.93 16.96
C THR A 135 -39.95 -71.80 18.22
N ILE A 136 -39.63 -71.19 19.37
CA ILE A 136 -39.57 -71.90 20.66
C ILE A 136 -40.94 -72.47 21.04
N GLU A 137 -42.01 -71.68 20.92
CA GLU A 137 -43.37 -72.12 21.19
C GLU A 137 -43.79 -73.29 20.29
N ALA A 138 -43.43 -73.26 19.00
CA ALA A 138 -43.69 -74.36 18.08
C ALA A 138 -42.98 -75.67 18.51
N TYR A 139 -41.70 -75.60 18.89
CA TYR A 139 -40.97 -76.77 19.40
C TYR A 139 -41.52 -77.28 20.74
N GLN A 140 -41.96 -76.38 21.63
CA GLN A 140 -42.59 -76.77 22.88
C GLN A 140 -43.92 -77.51 22.68
N GLN A 141 -44.74 -77.06 21.72
CA GLN A 141 -45.98 -77.76 21.37
C GLN A 141 -45.71 -79.15 20.83
N LEU A 142 -44.73 -79.31 19.93
CA LEU A 142 -44.37 -80.60 19.36
C LEU A 142 -43.91 -81.61 20.44
N LEU A 143 -43.01 -81.18 21.34
CA LEU A 143 -42.58 -82.01 22.48
C LEU A 143 -43.71 -82.33 23.47
N GLY A 144 -44.71 -81.45 23.57
CA GLY A 144 -45.91 -81.69 24.39
C GLY A 144 -46.85 -82.73 23.78
N MET A 145 -46.92 -82.80 22.45
CA MET A 145 -47.72 -83.80 21.72
C MET A 145 -47.10 -85.20 21.86
N ASP A 146 -45.78 -85.34 21.73
CA ASP A 146 -45.09 -86.64 21.90
C ASP A 146 -45.35 -87.25 23.30
N LYS A 147 -45.36 -86.41 24.36
CA LYS A 147 -45.68 -86.87 25.73
C LYS A 147 -47.14 -87.28 25.92
N ALA A 148 -48.06 -86.68 25.16
CA ALA A 148 -49.48 -87.04 25.22
C ALA A 148 -49.75 -88.38 24.53
N GLU A 149 -48.94 -88.74 23.52
CA GLU A 149 -49.00 -90.03 22.84
C GLU A 149 -48.36 -91.17 23.67
N GLU A 150 -47.33 -90.91 24.49
CA GLU A 150 -46.74 -91.91 25.41
C GLU A 150 -47.62 -92.27 26.63
N HIS A 151 -48.65 -91.46 26.93
CA HIS A 151 -49.55 -91.65 28.07
C HIS A 151 -50.93 -92.22 27.70
N GLN A 152 -51.13 -92.63 26.43
CA GLN A 152 -52.26 -93.44 25.98
C GLN A 152 -51.86 -94.91 25.83
#